data_AF-A0A6A3N6J1-F1
#
_entry.id   AF-A0A6A3N6J1-F1
#
_cell.length_a   1.000
_cell.length_b   1.000
_cell.length_c   1.000
_cell.angle_alpha   90.00
_cell.angle_beta   90.00
_cell.angle_gamma   90.00
#
_symmetry.space_group_name_H-M   'P 1'
#
loop_
_entity.id
_entity.type
_entity.pdbx_description
1 polymer ?
#
loop_
_entity_poly.entity_id
_entity_poly.type
_entity_poly.pdbx_seq_one_letter_code
_entity_poly.pdbx_strand_id
1 'polypeptide(L)'
;MVQLELTCTIVGEGRAFDVKVDDRWKATKLQEAIQTKNKNDLGKVDAKDLQIYLAKKDGIWLTSAGAASVTLGGDETLHGFEKMDPTLFIKNPKYFGANFQPGEGEVHVLVVVLKSPANGDTAAALMTEEIPGAKRLKTEAAVDRTSSLNGGLAPIIEMAQQLNPETRLAVGSWLEIPITSLGRFDTGLFVRKEYWDLHKMITQRLESNDKIYRVLVVGSPGIGKSVFGVFLLLVLMMEKKDVAYRVFGQLTPYYFSWNGTKYEISPTPVAGKRYEGLFDGDDTGGALDSFLFLHAYVFASPRTTNYNHFVKEGCFKVYEFVVDIDAGELVADLKAAIKEKLIYPYSAHKLQLFLAKKGDEWLDWAGAASVTLDEHGTLQGFGDEMDDTQCINNANHFGANFQPGKGEVHVLVVFPACRQ
;
A
#
# COMPACT_ATOMS: atom_id res chain seq x y z
N MET A 1 2.97 -32.55 16.14
CA MET A 1 3.25 -31.10 16.18
C MET A 1 2.04 -30.46 15.57
N VAL A 2 1.25 -29.73 16.35
CA VAL A 2 0.06 -29.05 15.84
C VAL A 2 0.40 -27.58 15.79
N GLN A 3 0.39 -27.00 14.59
CA GLN A 3 0.43 -25.56 14.45
C GLN A 3 -0.97 -25.02 14.73
N LEU A 4 -1.04 -24.04 15.62
CA LEU A 4 -2.24 -23.32 15.99
C LEU A 4 -2.08 -21.88 15.54
N GLU A 5 -3.17 -21.29 15.08
CA GLU A 5 -3.28 -19.88 14.81
C GLU A 5 -4.15 -19.27 15.90
N LEU A 6 -3.56 -18.43 16.75
CA LEU A 6 -4.27 -17.82 17.87
C LEU A 6 -4.55 -16.35 17.57
N THR A 7 -5.82 -16.01 17.56
CA THR A 7 -6.30 -14.63 17.47
C THR A 7 -6.11 -13.90 18.79
N CYS A 8 -5.37 -12.80 18.75
CA CYS A 8 -4.96 -12.01 19.90
C CYS A 8 -5.46 -10.57 19.77
N THR A 9 -5.75 -9.91 20.89
CA THR A 9 -6.10 -8.47 20.93
C THR A 9 -5.34 -7.77 22.04
N ILE A 10 -4.83 -6.57 21.77
CA ILE A 10 -4.29 -5.68 22.81
C ILE A 10 -5.46 -4.96 23.51
N VAL A 11 -5.54 -5.11 24.83
CA VAL A 11 -6.58 -4.47 25.65
C VAL A 11 -6.45 -2.95 25.55
N GLY A 12 -7.58 -2.27 25.27
CA GLY A 12 -7.63 -0.83 25.02
C GLY A 12 -7.33 -0.41 23.57
N GLU A 13 -6.73 -1.27 22.75
CA GLU A 13 -6.67 -1.07 21.28
C GLU A 13 -7.85 -1.75 20.58
N GLY A 14 -8.28 -2.92 21.07
CA GLY A 14 -9.51 -3.59 20.64
C GLY A 14 -9.46 -4.20 19.23
N ARG A 15 -8.30 -4.24 18.59
CA ARG A 15 -8.11 -4.82 17.25
C ARG A 15 -7.43 -6.18 17.32
N ALA A 16 -7.87 -7.11 16.49
CA ALA A 16 -7.40 -8.48 16.54
C ALA A 16 -6.25 -8.71 15.55
N PHE A 17 -5.38 -9.66 15.86
CA PHE A 17 -4.31 -10.12 14.99
C PHE A 17 -3.93 -11.56 15.31
N ASP A 18 -3.51 -12.28 14.28
CA ASP A 18 -3.19 -13.69 14.43
C ASP A 18 -1.70 -13.97 14.62
N VAL A 19 -1.45 -14.96 15.47
CA VAL A 19 -0.12 -15.44 15.82
C VAL A 19 -0.07 -16.96 15.66
N LYS A 20 0.79 -17.42 14.75
CA LYS A 20 1.08 -18.84 14.54
C LYS A 20 2.00 -19.36 15.64
N VAL A 21 1.60 -20.42 16.32
CA VAL A 21 2.33 -21.07 17.42
C VAL A 21 2.28 -22.60 17.33
N ASP A 22 3.21 -23.28 17.99
CA ASP A 22 3.14 -24.74 18.21
C ASP A 22 2.45 -25.01 19.55
N ASP A 23 1.53 -25.97 19.58
CA ASP A 23 0.77 -26.37 20.77
C ASP A 23 1.67 -26.81 21.95
N ARG A 24 2.90 -27.27 21.67
CA ARG A 24 3.93 -27.65 22.65
C ARG A 24 4.82 -26.48 23.08
N TRP A 25 4.58 -25.27 22.60
CA TRP A 25 5.26 -24.09 23.11
C TRP A 25 4.74 -23.71 24.48
N LYS A 26 5.60 -23.04 25.26
CA LYS A 26 5.21 -22.42 26.53
C LYS A 26 4.57 -21.06 26.25
N ALA A 27 3.76 -20.58 27.19
CA ALA A 27 3.19 -19.24 27.13
C ALA A 27 4.26 -18.13 26.98
N THR A 28 5.50 -18.32 27.47
CA THR A 28 6.62 -17.42 27.16
C THR A 28 6.91 -17.25 25.67
N LYS A 29 6.82 -18.33 24.89
CA LYS A 29 7.03 -18.27 23.44
C LYS A 29 5.89 -17.58 22.70
N LEU A 30 4.67 -17.65 23.23
CA LEU A 30 3.55 -16.87 22.72
C LEU A 30 3.77 -15.36 22.96
N GLN A 31 4.27 -14.95 24.14
CA GLN A 31 4.63 -13.56 24.41
C GLN A 31 5.71 -13.04 23.43
N GLU A 32 6.78 -13.82 23.20
CA GLU A 32 7.82 -13.49 22.21
C GLU A 32 7.25 -13.36 20.78
N ALA A 33 6.35 -14.27 20.39
CA ALA A 33 5.72 -14.23 19.07
C ALA A 33 4.83 -13.00 18.89
N ILE A 34 4.03 -12.65 19.90
CA ILE A 34 3.21 -11.42 19.93
C ILE A 34 4.09 -10.17 19.83
N GLN A 35 5.15 -10.10 20.63
CA GLN A 35 6.09 -8.97 20.61
C GLN A 35 6.75 -8.83 19.23
N THR A 36 7.18 -9.95 18.63
CA THR A 36 7.84 -9.96 17.32
C THR A 36 6.89 -9.48 16.22
N LYS A 37 5.65 -9.97 16.21
CA LYS A 37 4.61 -9.58 15.24
C LYS A 37 4.30 -8.08 15.33
N ASN A 38 4.31 -7.52 16.54
CA ASN A 38 3.97 -6.13 16.82
C ASN A 38 5.19 -5.26 17.17
N LYS A 39 6.40 -5.63 16.71
CA LYS A 39 7.66 -4.97 17.12
C LYS A 39 7.70 -3.46 16.85
N ASN A 40 6.99 -2.98 15.84
CA ASN A 40 6.95 -1.55 15.51
C ASN A 40 6.15 -0.74 16.53
N ASP A 41 5.23 -1.38 17.26
CA ASP A 41 4.39 -0.73 18.27
C ASP A 41 4.81 -1.10 19.70
N LEU A 42 5.27 -2.33 19.90
CA LEU A 42 5.74 -2.87 21.19
C LEU A 42 7.27 -2.84 21.35
N GLY A 43 8.00 -2.22 20.43
CA GLY A 43 9.47 -2.32 20.37
C GLY A 43 10.24 -1.80 21.59
N LYS A 44 9.58 -1.07 22.49
CA LYS A 44 10.13 -0.61 23.77
C LYS A 44 9.75 -1.49 24.98
N VAL A 45 8.90 -2.49 24.76
CA VAL A 45 8.35 -3.37 25.81
C VAL A 45 8.97 -4.75 25.63
N ASP A 46 9.62 -5.27 26.67
CA ASP A 46 10.15 -6.62 26.62
C ASP A 46 9.01 -7.64 26.58
N ALA A 47 9.18 -8.76 25.88
CA ALA A 47 8.15 -9.82 25.82
C ALA A 47 7.71 -10.30 27.22
N LYS A 48 8.62 -10.31 28.20
CA LYS A 48 8.34 -10.68 29.60
C LYS A 48 7.39 -9.70 30.31
N ASP A 49 7.32 -8.46 29.84
CA ASP A 49 6.48 -7.40 30.42
C ASP A 49 5.06 -7.43 29.84
N LEU A 50 4.83 -8.19 28.76
CA LEU A 50 3.49 -8.46 28.25
C LEU A 50 2.76 -9.41 29.19
N GLN A 51 1.57 -9.06 29.65
CA GLN A 51 0.72 -10.00 30.35
C GLN A 51 -0.32 -10.55 29.39
N ILE A 52 -0.43 -11.87 29.30
CA ILE A 52 -1.39 -12.54 28.41
C ILE A 52 -2.44 -13.29 29.23
N TYR A 53 -3.69 -13.17 28.81
CA TYR A 53 -4.86 -13.74 29.46
C TYR A 53 -5.69 -14.52 28.44
N LEU A 54 -6.37 -15.57 28.88
CA LEU A 54 -7.38 -16.22 28.04
C LEU A 54 -8.53 -15.24 27.83
N ALA A 55 -8.90 -15.03 26.57
CA ALA A 55 -10.06 -14.21 26.18
C ALA A 55 -11.38 -14.98 26.39
N LYS A 56 -11.50 -15.67 27.53
CA LYS A 56 -12.62 -16.54 27.86
C LYS A 56 -13.35 -15.97 29.07
N LYS A 57 -14.66 -15.73 28.91
CA LYS A 57 -15.54 -15.25 29.97
C LYS A 57 -16.69 -16.22 30.12
N ASP A 58 -16.92 -16.70 31.34
CA ASP A 58 -17.97 -17.68 31.66
C ASP A 58 -17.95 -18.94 30.77
N GLY A 59 -16.74 -19.37 30.37
CA GLY A 59 -16.54 -20.54 29.54
C GLY A 59 -16.68 -20.31 28.02
N ILE A 60 -16.93 -19.07 27.58
CA ILE A 60 -17.15 -18.69 26.18
C ILE A 60 -16.02 -17.76 25.71
N TRP A 61 -15.50 -17.97 24.50
CA TRP A 61 -14.51 -17.07 23.89
C TRP A 61 -15.15 -15.73 23.52
N LEU A 62 -14.42 -14.63 23.70
CA LEU A 62 -14.91 -13.32 23.32
C LEU A 62 -14.95 -13.19 21.79
N THR A 63 -15.94 -12.45 21.29
CA THR A 63 -15.90 -11.94 19.91
C THR A 63 -14.99 -10.72 19.83
N SER A 64 -14.64 -10.27 18.62
CA SER A 64 -13.92 -8.99 18.42
C SER A 64 -14.57 -7.82 19.17
N ALA A 65 -15.89 -7.67 19.04
CA ALA A 65 -16.64 -6.63 19.74
C ALA A 65 -16.58 -6.80 21.27
N GLY A 66 -16.65 -8.04 21.76
CA GLY A 66 -16.49 -8.36 23.17
C GLY A 66 -15.10 -8.03 23.70
N ALA A 67 -14.05 -8.34 22.93
CA ALA A 67 -12.66 -8.03 23.28
C ALA A 67 -12.37 -6.52 23.24
N ALA A 68 -12.93 -5.80 22.26
CA ALA A 68 -12.79 -4.35 22.13
C ALA A 68 -13.41 -3.56 23.29
N SER A 69 -14.43 -4.13 23.95
CA SER A 69 -15.09 -3.54 25.11
C SER A 69 -14.41 -3.90 26.45
N VAL A 70 -13.34 -4.70 26.43
CA VAL A 70 -12.56 -5.01 27.63
C VAL A 70 -11.69 -3.82 28.01
N THR A 71 -11.76 -3.41 29.28
CA THR A 71 -10.96 -2.34 29.87
C THR A 71 -10.15 -2.85 31.07
N LEU A 72 -9.02 -2.20 31.35
CA LEU A 72 -8.25 -2.46 32.56
C LEU A 72 -8.95 -1.86 33.79
N GLY A 73 -8.72 -2.49 34.96
CA GLY A 73 -9.06 -1.92 36.25
C GLY A 73 -8.20 -0.69 36.57
N GLY A 74 -8.59 0.06 37.60
CA GLY A 74 -7.85 1.26 38.04
C GLY A 74 -6.43 0.98 38.54
N ASP A 75 -6.07 -0.28 38.76
CA ASP A 75 -4.74 -0.76 39.15
C ASP A 75 -3.91 -1.31 37.96
N GLU A 76 -4.35 -1.04 36.73
CA GLU A 76 -3.77 -1.58 35.48
C GLU A 76 -3.80 -3.12 35.38
N THR A 77 -4.60 -3.79 36.22
CA THR A 77 -4.81 -5.24 36.10
C THR A 77 -6.09 -5.56 35.36
N LEU A 78 -6.09 -6.72 34.69
CA LEU A 78 -7.25 -7.23 34.00
C LEU A 78 -7.99 -8.21 34.91
N HIS A 79 -9.18 -7.82 35.37
CA HIS A 79 -10.02 -8.67 36.22
C HIS A 79 -11.00 -9.52 35.39
N GLY A 80 -11.35 -10.69 35.92
CA GLY A 80 -12.37 -11.56 35.33
C GLY A 80 -11.88 -12.45 34.18
N PHE A 81 -10.58 -12.43 33.88
CA PHE A 81 -9.95 -13.28 32.86
C PHE A 81 -8.80 -14.09 33.47
N GLU A 82 -8.60 -15.31 32.97
CA GLU A 82 -7.54 -16.19 33.46
C GLU A 82 -6.18 -15.78 32.89
N LYS A 83 -5.27 -15.33 33.76
CA LYS A 83 -3.89 -15.02 33.38
C LYS A 83 -3.13 -16.30 33.05
N MET A 84 -2.44 -16.32 31.91
CA MET A 84 -1.62 -17.46 31.55
C MET A 84 -0.29 -17.41 32.34
N ASP A 85 -0.01 -18.47 33.09
CA ASP A 85 1.32 -18.79 33.63
C ASP A 85 2.31 -19.04 32.47
N PRO A 86 3.38 -18.23 32.36
CA PRO A 86 4.39 -18.34 31.31
C PRO A 86 5.09 -19.71 31.23
N THR A 87 5.11 -20.46 32.34
CA THR A 87 5.81 -21.74 32.43
C THR A 87 5.02 -22.91 31.85
N LEU A 88 3.70 -22.75 31.71
CA LEU A 88 2.81 -23.79 31.19
C LEU A 88 2.78 -23.81 29.66
N PHE A 89 2.56 -25.01 29.12
CA PHE A 89 2.39 -25.22 27.68
C PHE A 89 1.05 -24.70 27.18
N ILE A 90 0.99 -24.25 25.92
CA ILE A 90 -0.23 -23.79 25.25
C ILE A 90 -1.31 -24.88 25.26
N LYS A 91 -0.94 -26.13 24.94
CA LYS A 91 -1.85 -27.30 25.00
C LYS A 91 -2.27 -27.73 26.42
N ASN A 92 -1.87 -27.02 27.47
CA ASN A 92 -2.30 -27.36 28.82
C ASN A 92 -3.85 -27.34 28.87
N PRO A 93 -4.50 -28.33 29.50
CA PRO A 93 -5.96 -28.36 29.63
C PRO A 93 -6.58 -27.13 30.30
N LYS A 94 -5.80 -26.38 31.09
CA LYS A 94 -6.22 -25.09 31.66
C LYS A 94 -6.36 -23.99 30.60
N TYR A 95 -5.67 -24.12 29.47
CA TYR A 95 -5.69 -23.15 28.38
C TYR A 95 -6.54 -23.68 27.22
N PHE A 96 -5.88 -24.13 26.15
CA PHE A 96 -6.54 -24.57 24.93
C PHE A 96 -6.80 -26.08 24.93
N GLY A 97 -5.95 -26.86 25.61
CA GLY A 97 -5.98 -28.33 25.52
C GLY A 97 -5.34 -28.88 24.23
N ALA A 98 -5.18 -30.20 24.15
CA ALA A 98 -4.41 -30.87 23.08
C ALA A 98 -5.13 -30.96 21.72
N ASN A 99 -6.44 -30.76 21.68
CA ASN A 99 -7.26 -30.87 20.46
C ASN A 99 -8.00 -29.56 20.16
N PHE A 100 -7.44 -28.43 20.60
CA PHE A 100 -8.03 -27.14 20.36
C PHE A 100 -8.09 -26.83 18.87
N GLN A 101 -9.21 -26.29 18.42
CA GLN A 101 -9.37 -25.73 17.10
C GLN A 101 -9.93 -24.32 17.26
N PRO A 102 -9.21 -23.28 16.81
CA PRO A 102 -9.70 -21.91 16.79
C PRO A 102 -11.03 -21.82 16.02
N GLY A 103 -12.04 -21.18 16.60
CA GLY A 103 -13.29 -20.87 15.89
C GLY A 103 -13.19 -19.54 15.12
N GLU A 104 -13.91 -19.45 14.00
CA GLU A 104 -14.10 -18.17 13.30
C GLU A 104 -14.87 -17.19 14.19
N GLY A 105 -14.43 -15.94 14.25
CA GLY A 105 -15.05 -14.91 15.09
C GLY A 105 -14.61 -14.91 16.55
N GLU A 106 -13.69 -15.80 16.96
CA GLU A 106 -13.24 -15.97 18.34
C GLU A 106 -11.89 -15.27 18.60
N VAL A 107 -11.84 -14.44 19.64
CA VAL A 107 -10.60 -13.95 20.22
C VAL A 107 -10.16 -14.94 21.29
N HIS A 108 -8.88 -15.32 21.24
CA HIS A 108 -8.30 -16.37 22.07
C HIS A 108 -7.46 -15.80 23.23
N VAL A 109 -6.74 -14.71 22.97
CA VAL A 109 -5.76 -14.15 23.91
C VAL A 109 -5.94 -12.64 24.03
N LEU A 110 -6.06 -12.14 25.26
CA LEU A 110 -5.99 -10.72 25.60
C LEU A 110 -4.57 -10.37 26.03
N VAL A 111 -4.00 -9.33 25.43
CA VAL A 111 -2.64 -8.85 25.69
C VAL A 111 -2.73 -7.53 26.44
N VAL A 112 -2.13 -7.47 27.63
CA VAL A 112 -2.03 -6.27 28.45
C VAL A 112 -0.59 -5.80 28.44
N VAL A 113 -0.38 -4.53 28.12
CA VAL A 113 0.92 -3.87 28.08
C VAL A 113 1.06 -3.01 29.33
N LEU A 114 1.88 -3.44 30.29
CA LEU A 114 2.20 -2.60 31.43
C LEU A 114 3.31 -1.62 31.04
N LYS A 115 3.09 -0.32 31.26
CA LYS A 115 4.15 0.68 31.09
C LYS A 115 5.06 0.60 32.30
N SER A 116 6.30 0.17 32.11
CA SER A 116 7.33 0.28 33.15
C SER A 116 7.45 1.76 33.59
N PRO A 117 7.56 2.05 34.89
CA PRO A 117 7.81 3.41 35.35
C PRO A 117 9.11 3.92 34.73
N ALA A 118 9.02 5.12 34.15
CA ALA A 118 10.10 5.76 33.43
C ALA A 118 11.36 5.82 34.29
N ASN A 119 12.41 5.08 33.90
CA ASN A 119 13.76 5.43 34.32
C ASN A 119 14.24 6.56 33.42
N GLY A 120 14.19 7.75 34.04
CA GLY A 120 14.81 9.04 33.74
C GLY A 120 15.60 9.23 32.46
N ASP A 121 15.29 10.34 31.80
CA ASP A 121 16.16 11.06 30.88
C ASP A 121 17.59 11.20 31.41
N THR A 122 18.57 10.57 30.76
CA THR A 122 19.78 11.26 30.26
C THR A 122 20.56 10.34 29.31
N ALA A 123 20.71 10.74 28.05
CA ALA A 123 21.99 10.91 27.35
C ALA A 123 21.78 10.84 25.83
N ALA A 124 22.00 11.99 25.20
CA ALA A 124 22.31 12.08 23.79
C ALA A 124 23.63 11.34 23.47
N ALA A 125 23.76 11.02 22.17
CA ALA A 125 24.94 10.54 21.45
C ALA A 125 25.24 9.03 21.54
N LEU A 126 24.92 8.31 20.46
CA LEU A 126 25.90 7.98 19.42
C LEU A 126 25.21 7.27 18.25
N MET A 127 25.28 7.90 17.08
CA MET A 127 25.13 7.19 15.81
C MET A 127 26.35 6.30 15.59
N THR A 128 26.11 5.08 15.15
CA THR A 128 26.68 4.40 13.96
C THR A 128 26.62 2.90 14.22
N GLU A 129 25.97 2.13 13.34
CA GLU A 129 26.52 0.86 12.84
C GLU A 129 25.89 0.55 11.48
N GLU A 130 26.76 0.46 10.48
CA GLU A 130 26.47 0.08 9.10
C GLU A 130 26.11 -1.40 9.02
N ILE A 131 25.10 -1.75 8.22
CA ILE A 131 24.83 -3.14 7.85
C ILE A 131 25.62 -3.48 6.58
N PRO A 132 26.45 -4.56 6.55
CA PRO A 132 27.34 -4.85 5.43
C PRO A 132 26.59 -5.24 4.16
N GLY A 133 27.05 -4.69 3.04
CA GLY A 133 26.55 -5.00 1.70
C GLY A 133 26.85 -6.43 1.27
N ALA A 134 25.80 -7.18 0.92
CA ALA A 134 25.92 -8.38 0.11
C ALA A 134 26.02 -7.97 -1.37
N LYS A 135 27.25 -8.01 -1.88
CA LYS A 135 27.58 -7.85 -3.31
C LYS A 135 26.81 -8.88 -4.14
N ARG A 136 26.06 -8.42 -5.14
CA ARG A 136 25.75 -9.20 -6.33
C ARG A 136 26.18 -8.39 -7.55
N LEU A 137 27.11 -8.97 -8.31
CA LEU A 137 27.81 -8.31 -9.41
C LEU A 137 26.84 -7.73 -10.44
N LYS A 138 26.94 -6.42 -10.65
CA LYS A 138 26.53 -5.73 -11.88
C LYS A 138 27.59 -5.98 -12.93
N THR A 139 27.23 -6.67 -14.01
CA THR A 139 27.95 -6.55 -15.28
C THR A 139 27.29 -5.42 -16.06
N GLU A 140 27.71 -4.19 -15.78
CA GLU A 140 27.38 -3.03 -16.60
C GLU A 140 28.33 -3.01 -17.80
N ALA A 141 27.84 -3.45 -18.96
CA ALA A 141 28.36 -2.98 -20.23
C ALA A 141 27.55 -1.73 -20.59
N ALA A 142 28.06 -0.56 -20.20
CA ALA A 142 27.61 0.73 -20.69
C ALA A 142 27.97 0.81 -22.19
N VAL A 143 27.02 0.45 -23.04
CA VAL A 143 27.07 0.79 -24.46
C VAL A 143 26.37 2.14 -24.61
N ASP A 144 27.19 3.13 -24.95
CA ASP A 144 26.80 4.47 -25.37
C ASP A 144 25.69 4.40 -26.44
N ARG A 145 24.46 4.74 -26.04
CA ARG A 145 23.24 4.72 -26.87
C ARG A 145 22.65 6.11 -27.08
N THR A 146 23.44 7.16 -26.87
CA THR A 146 23.00 8.55 -27.07
C THR A 146 22.80 8.90 -28.55
N SER A 147 23.41 8.15 -29.48
CA SER A 147 23.37 8.44 -30.92
C SER A 147 22.21 7.81 -31.71
N SER A 148 21.40 6.93 -31.11
CA SER A 148 20.37 6.15 -31.84
C SER A 148 18.92 6.63 -31.68
N LEU A 149 18.64 7.68 -30.90
CA LEU A 149 17.26 8.07 -30.57
C LEU A 149 16.69 9.23 -31.38
N ASN A 150 17.53 10.02 -32.07
CA ASN A 150 17.07 11.16 -32.89
C ASN A 150 16.18 10.74 -34.07
N GLY A 151 16.25 9.47 -34.51
CA GLY A 151 15.34 8.90 -35.51
C GLY A 151 14.18 8.06 -34.94
N GLY A 152 14.18 7.76 -33.63
CA GLY A 152 13.25 6.80 -33.02
C GLY A 152 11.96 7.41 -32.46
N LEU A 153 11.94 8.71 -32.15
CA LEU A 153 10.78 9.36 -31.51
C LEU A 153 9.83 10.08 -32.49
N ALA A 154 10.25 10.31 -33.74
CA ALA A 154 9.40 10.91 -34.78
C ALA A 154 8.07 10.14 -35.01
N PRO A 155 8.06 8.79 -35.00
CA PRO A 155 6.83 8.02 -35.13
C PRO A 155 5.81 8.29 -34.01
N ILE A 156 6.26 8.68 -32.81
CA ILE A 156 5.36 9.00 -31.68
C ILE A 156 4.70 10.37 -31.90
N ILE A 157 5.40 11.33 -32.50
CA ILE A 157 4.82 12.62 -32.86
C ILE A 157 3.73 12.42 -33.91
N GLU A 158 4.05 11.69 -34.98
CA GLU A 158 3.10 11.41 -36.07
C GLU A 158 1.89 10.64 -35.55
N MET A 159 2.12 9.66 -34.68
CA MET A 159 1.07 8.94 -33.99
C MET A 159 0.21 9.88 -33.14
N ALA A 160 0.79 10.67 -32.24
CA ALA A 160 0.07 11.58 -31.36
C ALA A 160 -0.80 12.60 -32.13
N GLN A 161 -0.33 13.06 -33.30
CA GLN A 161 -1.08 13.96 -34.17
C GLN A 161 -2.28 13.31 -34.86
N GLN A 162 -2.23 12.00 -35.11
CA GLN A 162 -3.28 11.24 -35.78
C GLN A 162 -4.26 10.58 -34.79
N LEU A 163 -3.91 10.53 -33.50
CA LEU A 163 -4.72 9.92 -32.45
C LEU A 163 -5.86 10.85 -32.03
N ASN A 164 -7.03 10.26 -31.77
CA ASN A 164 -8.16 10.91 -31.09
C ASN A 164 -8.42 10.15 -29.77
N PRO A 165 -8.53 10.84 -28.61
CA PRO A 165 -8.61 10.19 -27.30
C PRO A 165 -9.76 9.21 -27.18
N GLU A 166 -10.94 9.60 -27.67
CA GLU A 166 -12.15 8.81 -27.51
C GLU A 166 -12.18 7.58 -28.42
N THR A 167 -11.65 7.69 -29.63
CA THR A 167 -11.79 6.63 -30.65
C THR A 167 -10.59 5.70 -30.74
N ARG A 168 -9.37 6.20 -30.54
CA ARG A 168 -8.15 5.38 -30.68
C ARG A 168 -7.57 4.88 -29.37
N LEU A 169 -7.89 5.52 -28.25
CA LEU A 169 -7.59 5.02 -26.91
C LEU A 169 -8.85 4.48 -26.23
N ALA A 170 -9.76 3.88 -27.00
CA ALA A 170 -10.94 3.22 -26.45
C ALA A 170 -10.55 2.03 -25.55
N VAL A 171 -11.27 1.84 -24.44
CA VAL A 171 -11.04 0.71 -23.53
C VAL A 171 -11.12 -0.61 -24.29
N GLY A 172 -10.13 -1.47 -24.09
CA GLY A 172 -10.00 -2.76 -24.78
C GLY A 172 -9.32 -2.68 -26.16
N SER A 173 -8.94 -1.50 -26.64
CA SER A 173 -8.19 -1.37 -27.89
C SER A 173 -6.72 -1.79 -27.71
N TRP A 174 -6.17 -2.34 -28.79
CA TRP A 174 -4.73 -2.57 -28.92
C TRP A 174 -4.15 -1.54 -29.87
N LEU A 175 -3.18 -0.77 -29.40
CA LEU A 175 -2.45 0.20 -30.20
C LEU A 175 -1.05 -0.34 -30.48
N GLU A 176 -0.73 -0.57 -31.75
CA GLU A 176 0.65 -0.81 -32.17
C GLU A 176 1.44 0.49 -32.01
N ILE A 177 2.29 0.56 -31.00
CA ILE A 177 3.20 1.68 -30.81
C ILE A 177 4.56 1.26 -31.43
N PRO A 178 5.27 2.16 -32.11
CA PRO A 178 6.66 1.95 -32.49
C PRO A 178 7.56 2.08 -31.24
N ILE A 179 7.64 1.01 -30.45
CA ILE A 179 8.11 1.09 -29.04
C ILE A 179 9.63 0.94 -28.86
N THR A 180 10.42 0.79 -29.92
CA THR A 180 11.88 0.70 -29.77
C THR A 180 12.50 1.96 -29.14
N SER A 181 11.76 3.08 -29.07
CA SER A 181 12.21 4.38 -28.59
C SER A 181 11.66 4.84 -27.23
N LEU A 182 10.63 4.18 -26.65
CA LEU A 182 10.02 4.57 -25.37
C LEU A 182 10.30 3.64 -24.19
N GLY A 183 11.02 2.53 -24.41
CA GLY A 183 11.41 1.58 -23.36
C GLY A 183 11.49 0.13 -23.87
N ARG A 184 11.57 -0.85 -22.95
CA ARG A 184 11.47 -2.29 -23.29
C ARG A 184 10.00 -2.71 -23.34
N PHE A 185 9.26 -2.29 -24.36
CA PHE A 185 7.94 -2.88 -24.59
C PHE A 185 7.90 -3.46 -25.99
N ASP A 186 7.73 -4.78 -26.09
CA ASP A 186 7.95 -5.50 -27.34
C ASP A 186 6.64 -5.77 -28.10
N THR A 187 5.48 -5.28 -27.61
CA THR A 187 4.17 -5.80 -28.07
C THR A 187 3.11 -4.76 -28.44
N GLY A 188 3.07 -3.55 -27.87
CA GLY A 188 1.98 -2.59 -28.11
C GLY A 188 1.46 -1.98 -26.82
N LEU A 189 0.47 -1.10 -26.90
CA LEU A 189 -0.28 -0.59 -25.75
C LEU A 189 -1.71 -1.13 -25.78
N PHE A 190 -2.05 -1.97 -24.81
CA PHE A 190 -3.42 -2.36 -24.54
C PHE A 190 -4.09 -1.36 -23.61
N VAL A 191 -5.18 -0.73 -24.04
CA VAL A 191 -5.86 0.28 -23.23
C VAL A 191 -6.80 -0.39 -22.23
N ARG A 192 -6.44 -0.27 -20.95
CA ARG A 192 -7.20 -0.78 -19.81
C ARG A 192 -8.23 0.25 -19.34
N LYS A 193 -9.35 -0.21 -18.76
CA LYS A 193 -10.34 0.69 -18.14
C LYS A 193 -9.67 1.47 -17.00
N GLU A 194 -8.84 0.77 -16.26
CA GLU A 194 -8.04 1.23 -15.13
C GLU A 194 -7.15 2.44 -15.51
N TYR A 195 -6.67 2.53 -16.74
CA TYR A 195 -5.87 3.68 -17.19
C TYR A 195 -6.70 4.96 -17.28
N TRP A 196 -7.92 4.87 -17.81
CA TRP A 196 -8.84 5.99 -17.87
C TRP A 196 -9.36 6.39 -16.50
N ASP A 197 -9.66 5.40 -15.64
CA ASP A 197 -10.09 5.67 -14.27
C ASP A 197 -8.99 6.40 -13.48
N LEU A 198 -7.73 5.96 -13.61
CA LEU A 198 -6.56 6.61 -13.01
C LEU A 198 -6.36 8.04 -13.54
N HIS A 199 -6.43 8.23 -14.86
CA HIS A 199 -6.32 9.56 -15.47
C HIS A 199 -7.39 10.51 -14.93
N LYS A 200 -8.66 10.08 -14.95
CA LYS A 200 -9.80 10.88 -14.45
C LYS A 200 -9.61 11.28 -13.00
N MET A 201 -9.23 10.32 -12.14
CA MET A 201 -8.96 10.57 -10.73
C MET A 201 -7.85 11.61 -10.54
N ILE A 202 -6.71 11.44 -11.22
CA ILE A 202 -5.58 12.36 -11.08
C ILE A 202 -6.00 13.77 -11.52
N THR A 203 -6.64 13.89 -12.68
CA THR A 203 -7.11 15.18 -13.23
C THR A 203 -8.06 15.88 -12.28
N GLN A 204 -9.08 15.19 -11.76
CA GLN A 204 -10.03 15.75 -10.78
C GLN A 204 -9.31 16.25 -9.53
N ARG A 205 -8.29 15.52 -9.05
CA ARG A 205 -7.55 15.92 -7.86
C ARG A 205 -6.71 17.16 -8.11
N LEU A 206 -6.02 17.23 -9.25
CA LEU A 206 -5.23 18.40 -9.66
C LEU A 206 -6.12 19.65 -9.83
N GLU A 207 -7.32 19.49 -10.39
CA GLU A 207 -8.31 20.58 -10.51
C GLU A 207 -8.83 21.06 -9.15
N SER A 208 -8.99 20.15 -8.17
CA SER A 208 -9.51 20.49 -6.85
C SER A 208 -8.51 21.18 -5.92
N ASN A 209 -7.20 21.09 -6.21
CA ASN A 209 -6.15 21.60 -5.33
C ASN A 209 -4.91 22.02 -6.12
N ASP A 210 -4.80 23.32 -6.38
CA ASP A 210 -3.72 23.97 -7.12
C ASP A 210 -2.34 23.88 -6.45
N LYS A 211 -2.28 23.49 -5.17
CA LYS A 211 -1.01 23.24 -4.46
C LYS A 211 -0.41 21.88 -4.80
N ILE A 212 -1.16 20.98 -5.44
CA ILE A 212 -0.66 19.67 -5.85
C ILE A 212 0.03 19.83 -7.20
N TYR A 213 1.35 19.74 -7.21
CA TYR A 213 2.17 19.74 -8.42
C TYR A 213 2.99 18.45 -8.57
N ARG A 214 2.85 17.50 -7.64
CA ARG A 214 3.57 16.23 -7.60
C ARG A 214 2.59 15.07 -7.49
N VAL A 215 2.66 14.15 -8.45
CA VAL A 215 1.84 12.93 -8.50
C VAL A 215 2.76 11.72 -8.42
N LEU A 216 2.52 10.84 -7.46
CA LEU A 216 3.29 9.61 -7.31
C LEU A 216 2.36 8.42 -7.56
N VAL A 217 2.63 7.69 -8.64
CA VAL A 217 1.90 6.48 -9.02
C VAL A 217 2.73 5.28 -8.57
N VAL A 218 2.24 4.59 -7.54
CA VAL A 218 2.92 3.48 -6.89
C VAL A 218 2.16 2.18 -7.11
N GLY A 219 2.90 1.11 -7.31
CA GLY A 219 2.32 -0.22 -7.47
C GLY A 219 3.38 -1.32 -7.53
N SER A 220 2.92 -2.57 -7.45
CA SER A 220 3.82 -3.73 -7.45
C SER A 220 4.67 -3.82 -8.73
N PRO A 221 5.88 -4.42 -8.69
CA PRO A 221 6.66 -4.69 -9.90
C PRO A 221 5.81 -5.46 -10.94
N GLY A 222 5.88 -5.05 -12.21
CA GLY A 222 5.16 -5.72 -13.30
C GLY A 222 3.67 -5.36 -13.46
N ILE A 223 3.06 -4.57 -12.56
CA ILE A 223 1.62 -4.25 -12.64
C ILE A 223 1.22 -3.41 -13.86
N GLY A 224 2.19 -2.72 -14.48
CA GLY A 224 1.99 -1.91 -15.68
C GLY A 224 2.17 -0.40 -15.51
N LYS A 225 2.84 0.07 -14.44
CA LYS A 225 3.06 1.51 -14.19
C LYS A 225 3.73 2.24 -15.35
N SER A 226 4.80 1.67 -15.90
CA SER A 226 5.53 2.25 -17.03
C SER A 226 4.65 2.30 -18.30
N VAL A 227 3.80 1.29 -18.49
CA VAL A 227 2.81 1.25 -19.58
C VAL A 227 1.74 2.34 -19.39
N PHE A 228 1.28 2.53 -18.16
CA PHE A 228 0.38 3.64 -17.82
C PHE A 228 1.05 5.01 -18.06
N GLY A 229 2.35 5.15 -17.79
CA GLY A 229 3.11 6.35 -18.14
C GLY A 229 3.13 6.65 -19.64
N VAL A 230 3.25 5.63 -20.49
CA VAL A 230 3.14 5.77 -21.96
C VAL A 230 1.71 6.13 -22.38
N PHE A 231 0.69 5.49 -21.78
CA PHE A 231 -0.70 5.88 -22.00
C PHE A 231 -0.93 7.36 -21.66
N LEU A 232 -0.46 7.82 -20.50
CA LEU A 232 -0.61 9.20 -20.05
C LEU A 232 0.16 10.18 -20.95
N LEU A 233 1.36 9.81 -21.42
CA LEU A 233 2.10 10.57 -22.43
C LEU A 233 1.24 10.84 -23.67
N LEU A 234 0.62 9.79 -24.22
CA LEU A 234 -0.22 9.92 -25.41
C LEU A 234 -1.44 10.81 -25.13
N VAL A 235 -2.15 10.60 -24.02
CA VAL A 235 -3.31 11.41 -23.64
C VAL A 235 -2.93 12.89 -23.54
N LEU A 236 -1.87 13.23 -22.80
CA LEU A 236 -1.42 14.62 -22.64
C LEU A 236 -0.97 15.24 -23.97
N MET A 237 -0.32 14.46 -24.84
CA MET A 237 0.05 14.92 -26.18
C MET A 237 -1.18 15.19 -27.05
N MET A 238 -2.23 14.38 -26.93
CA MET A 238 -3.48 14.55 -27.66
C MET A 238 -4.28 15.76 -27.16
N GLU A 239 -4.12 16.11 -25.88
CA GLU A 239 -4.57 17.37 -25.27
C GLU A 239 -3.71 18.58 -25.65
N LYS A 240 -2.68 18.39 -26.49
CA LYS A 240 -1.75 19.44 -26.95
C LYS A 240 -0.94 20.08 -25.81
N LYS A 241 -0.73 19.36 -24.70
CA LYS A 241 0.09 19.81 -23.58
C LYS A 241 1.58 19.67 -23.91
N ASP A 242 2.40 20.55 -23.33
CA ASP A 242 3.85 20.40 -23.37
C ASP A 242 4.24 19.29 -22.38
N VAL A 243 4.94 18.25 -22.85
CA VAL A 243 5.24 17.05 -22.03
C VAL A 243 6.75 16.83 -21.97
N ALA A 244 7.27 16.52 -20.79
CA ALA A 244 8.65 16.04 -20.63
C ALA A 244 8.60 14.56 -20.25
N TYR A 245 9.16 13.67 -21.06
CA TYR A 245 9.11 12.23 -20.81
C TYR A 245 10.51 11.65 -20.62
N ARG A 246 10.74 10.99 -19.48
CA ARG A 246 11.98 10.28 -19.18
C ARG A 246 11.75 8.78 -19.13
N VAL A 247 12.36 8.08 -20.08
CA VAL A 247 12.37 6.61 -20.17
C VAL A 247 13.23 6.03 -19.04
N PHE A 248 12.84 4.84 -18.53
CA PHE A 248 13.65 4.08 -17.60
C PHE A 248 15.09 3.86 -18.12
N GLY A 249 16.08 4.19 -17.29
CA GLY A 249 17.50 4.03 -17.61
C GLY A 249 18.14 5.18 -18.41
N GLN A 250 17.38 6.24 -18.72
CA GLN A 250 17.92 7.49 -19.27
C GLN A 250 18.15 8.54 -18.17
N LEU A 251 19.21 9.34 -18.32
CA LEU A 251 19.59 10.37 -17.34
C LEU A 251 18.77 11.65 -17.48
N THR A 252 18.29 11.98 -18.68
CA THR A 252 17.58 13.23 -18.97
C THR A 252 16.26 12.98 -19.70
N PRO A 253 15.20 13.77 -19.42
CA PRO A 253 13.94 13.70 -20.16
C PRO A 253 14.09 14.25 -21.58
N TYR A 254 13.21 13.81 -22.47
CA TYR A 254 12.93 14.47 -23.75
C TYR A 254 11.75 15.41 -23.59
N TYR A 255 11.84 16.61 -24.16
CA TYR A 255 10.82 17.65 -24.10
C TYR A 255 10.05 17.71 -25.42
N PHE A 256 8.75 17.41 -25.35
CA PHE A 256 7.79 17.49 -26.43
C PHE A 256 7.05 18.81 -26.29
N SER A 257 7.36 19.77 -27.15
CA SER A 257 6.78 21.12 -27.11
C SER A 257 5.77 21.30 -28.24
N TRP A 258 4.53 21.63 -27.91
CA TRP A 258 3.52 21.96 -28.91
C TRP A 258 3.74 23.40 -29.40
N ASN A 259 3.90 23.57 -30.72
CA ASN A 259 4.12 24.87 -31.34
C ASN A 259 2.85 25.49 -31.98
N GLY A 260 1.68 24.85 -31.78
CA GLY A 260 0.42 25.23 -32.41
C GLY A 260 0.00 24.34 -33.59
N THR A 261 0.96 23.71 -34.26
CA THR A 261 0.72 22.84 -35.43
C THR A 261 1.26 21.42 -35.27
N LYS A 262 2.42 21.29 -34.62
CA LYS A 262 3.08 20.02 -34.36
C LYS A 262 3.87 20.04 -33.06
N TYR A 263 4.27 18.84 -32.63
CA TYR A 263 5.26 18.69 -31.57
C TYR A 263 6.67 18.84 -32.12
N GLU A 264 7.49 19.56 -31.37
CA GLU A 264 8.94 19.61 -31.53
C GLU A 264 9.58 18.88 -30.36
N ILE A 265 10.53 17.99 -30.65
CA ILE A 265 11.25 17.22 -29.63
C ILE A 265 12.64 17.83 -29.44
N SER A 266 13.01 18.07 -28.18
CA SER A 266 14.33 18.56 -27.81
C SER A 266 14.85 17.83 -26.56
N PRO A 267 16.17 17.61 -26.43
CA PRO A 267 16.78 17.19 -25.17
C PRO A 267 16.81 18.31 -24.12
N THR A 268 16.50 19.55 -24.51
CA THR A 268 16.45 20.73 -23.62
C THR A 268 15.07 21.38 -23.64
N PRO A 269 14.61 21.94 -22.51
CA PRO A 269 13.33 22.63 -22.46
C PRO A 269 13.38 23.97 -23.18
N VAL A 270 12.23 24.39 -23.70
CA VAL A 270 12.05 25.74 -24.23
C VAL A 270 11.95 26.72 -23.06
N ALA A 271 12.75 27.80 -23.11
CA ALA A 271 12.77 28.80 -22.06
C ALA A 271 11.38 29.40 -21.81
N GLY A 272 10.97 29.47 -20.54
CA GLY A 272 9.69 30.03 -20.11
C GLY A 272 8.48 29.10 -20.26
N LYS A 273 8.64 27.92 -20.88
CA LYS A 273 7.59 26.89 -20.89
C LYS A 273 7.64 26.03 -19.63
N ARG A 274 6.47 25.55 -19.20
CA ARG A 274 6.33 24.52 -18.17
C ARG A 274 5.77 23.26 -18.79
N TYR A 275 6.19 22.11 -18.28
CA TYR A 275 5.89 20.81 -18.87
C TYR A 275 5.11 19.91 -17.90
N GLU A 276 4.27 19.02 -18.42
CA GLU A 276 3.83 17.83 -17.69
C GLU A 276 4.99 16.83 -17.68
N GLY A 277 5.63 16.65 -16.52
CA GLY A 277 6.82 15.81 -16.38
C GLY A 277 6.47 14.37 -16.04
N LEU A 278 6.83 13.41 -16.89
CA LEU A 278 6.56 11.99 -16.74
C LEU A 278 7.88 11.24 -16.54
N PHE A 279 8.06 10.61 -15.37
CA PHE A 279 9.31 10.02 -14.96
C PHE A 279 9.13 8.54 -14.59
N ASP A 280 9.66 7.67 -15.44
CA ASP A 280 9.65 6.22 -15.20
C ASP A 280 10.91 5.81 -14.40
N GLY A 281 10.72 4.96 -13.40
CA GLY A 281 11.80 4.31 -12.65
C GLY A 281 12.12 4.85 -11.25
N ASP A 282 13.29 4.42 -10.77
CA ASP A 282 13.69 4.51 -9.36
C ASP A 282 14.51 5.78 -9.02
N ASP A 283 14.92 6.57 -10.02
CA ASP A 283 15.73 7.79 -9.90
C ASP A 283 14.86 9.05 -10.09
N THR A 284 15.13 10.14 -9.36
CA THR A 284 14.33 11.37 -9.46
C THR A 284 14.65 12.11 -10.75
N GLY A 285 15.86 11.98 -11.30
CA GLY A 285 16.34 12.52 -12.59
C GLY A 285 15.54 13.71 -13.16
N GLY A 286 15.65 14.85 -12.49
CA GLY A 286 15.03 16.12 -12.88
C GLY A 286 13.63 16.38 -12.31
N ALA A 287 12.89 15.37 -11.84
CA ALA A 287 11.49 15.50 -11.38
C ALA A 287 11.26 16.46 -10.19
N LEU A 288 12.34 16.92 -9.55
CA LEU A 288 12.28 17.86 -8.43
C LEU A 288 12.31 19.33 -8.87
N ASP A 289 12.58 19.62 -10.14
CA ASP A 289 12.63 20.98 -10.69
C ASP A 289 11.21 21.58 -10.85
N SER A 290 10.68 22.10 -9.75
CA SER A 290 9.32 22.64 -9.67
C SER A 290 9.08 23.85 -10.59
N PHE A 291 10.13 24.56 -11.00
CA PHE A 291 10.02 25.67 -11.93
C PHE A 291 9.77 25.21 -13.37
N LEU A 292 10.28 24.03 -13.72
CA LEU A 292 10.17 23.48 -15.06
C LEU A 292 8.88 22.70 -15.31
N PHE A 293 8.29 22.10 -14.27
CA PHE A 293 7.12 21.24 -14.41
C PHE A 293 5.86 21.89 -13.86
N LEU A 294 4.76 21.82 -14.62
CA LEU A 294 3.42 22.14 -14.13
C LEU A 294 2.99 21.08 -13.12
N HIS A 295 3.08 19.80 -13.52
CA HIS A 295 3.00 18.66 -12.64
C HIS A 295 4.14 17.69 -12.93
N ALA A 296 4.64 17.01 -11.90
CA ALA A 296 5.64 15.96 -12.01
C ALA A 296 5.05 14.61 -11.55
N TYR A 297 4.89 13.69 -12.49
CA TYR A 297 4.41 12.32 -12.33
C TYR A 297 5.59 11.37 -12.22
N VAL A 298 5.67 10.65 -11.10
CA VAL A 298 6.70 9.62 -10.89
C VAL A 298 6.04 8.25 -10.81
N PHE A 299 6.46 7.34 -11.69
CA PHE A 299 5.99 5.95 -11.74
C PHE A 299 7.03 5.06 -11.05
N ALA A 300 6.78 4.72 -9.78
CA ALA A 300 7.78 4.07 -8.94
C ALA A 300 7.25 2.84 -8.20
N SER A 301 8.15 1.93 -7.84
CA SER A 301 7.83 0.87 -6.88
C SER A 301 7.90 1.41 -5.44
N PRO A 302 7.20 0.80 -4.46
CA PRO A 302 7.22 1.28 -3.07
C PRO A 302 8.60 1.35 -2.39
N ARG A 303 9.64 0.72 -2.95
CA ARG A 303 10.99 0.56 -2.36
C ARG A 303 12.05 1.53 -2.88
N THR A 304 11.68 2.54 -3.67
CA THR A 304 12.67 3.38 -4.37
C THR A 304 13.08 4.60 -3.55
N THR A 305 14.30 5.07 -3.75
CA THR A 305 14.84 6.27 -3.08
C THR A 305 13.95 7.51 -3.30
N ASN A 306 13.31 7.59 -4.47
CA ASN A 306 12.35 8.63 -4.80
C ASN A 306 11.13 8.66 -3.88
N TYR A 307 10.63 7.49 -3.46
CA TYR A 307 9.51 7.40 -2.53
C TYR A 307 9.77 8.27 -1.29
N ASN A 308 10.95 8.15 -0.68
CA ASN A 308 11.27 8.90 0.53
C ASN A 308 11.47 10.41 0.32
N HIS A 309 11.80 10.84 -0.90
CA HIS A 309 12.06 12.26 -1.22
C HIS A 309 10.81 12.98 -1.78
N PHE A 310 9.97 12.29 -2.54
CA PHE A 310 8.74 12.84 -3.14
C PHE A 310 7.60 12.95 -2.11
N VAL A 311 7.58 12.05 -1.11
CA VAL A 311 6.52 11.97 -0.08
C VAL A 311 6.57 13.13 0.93
N LYS A 312 7.73 13.78 1.11
CA LYS A 312 7.93 14.76 2.19
C LYS A 312 7.28 16.13 1.94
N GLU A 313 6.84 16.44 0.72
CA GLU A 313 6.36 17.79 0.35
C GLU A 313 5.17 17.80 -0.62
N GLY A 314 3.96 17.53 -0.11
CA GLY A 314 2.71 17.87 -0.82
C GLY A 314 2.45 17.07 -2.11
N CYS A 315 2.50 15.74 -2.03
CA CYS A 315 2.28 14.84 -3.17
C CYS A 315 0.92 14.14 -3.10
N PHE A 316 0.20 14.08 -4.23
CA PHE A 316 -0.94 13.18 -4.41
C PHE A 316 -0.43 11.77 -4.73
N LYS A 317 -0.70 10.80 -3.86
CA LYS A 317 -0.24 9.43 -4.02
C LYS A 317 -1.38 8.54 -4.47
N VAL A 318 -1.11 7.72 -5.48
CA VAL A 318 -1.99 6.68 -5.96
C VAL A 318 -1.33 5.34 -5.71
N TYR A 319 -1.99 4.47 -4.93
CA TYR A 319 -1.53 3.09 -4.71
C TYR A 319 -2.44 2.14 -5.47
N GLU A 320 -1.90 1.52 -6.52
CA GLU A 320 -2.55 0.41 -7.22
C GLU A 320 -1.82 -0.88 -6.88
N PHE A 321 -2.48 -1.77 -6.15
CA PHE A 321 -1.92 -3.07 -5.83
C PHE A 321 -3.02 -4.12 -5.71
N VAL A 322 -2.71 -5.31 -6.22
CA VAL A 322 -3.52 -6.51 -6.03
C VAL A 322 -2.89 -7.33 -4.92
N VAL A 323 -3.75 -7.86 -4.05
CA VAL A 323 -3.39 -8.79 -3.00
C VAL A 323 -3.99 -10.13 -3.34
N ASP A 324 -3.12 -11.13 -3.55
CA ASP A 324 -3.52 -12.52 -3.68
C ASP A 324 -3.62 -13.10 -2.26
N ILE A 325 -4.79 -13.57 -1.88
CA ILE A 325 -5.06 -14.17 -0.58
C ILE A 325 -6.02 -15.35 -0.75
N ASP A 326 -5.84 -16.40 0.05
CA ASP A 326 -6.78 -17.52 0.07
C ASP A 326 -8.10 -17.08 0.74
N ALA A 327 -9.22 -17.49 0.16
CA ALA A 327 -10.54 -17.05 0.59
C ALA A 327 -10.91 -17.52 2.02
N GLY A 328 -10.25 -18.58 2.51
CA GLY A 328 -10.41 -19.08 3.88
C GLY A 328 -9.51 -18.39 4.91
N GLU A 329 -8.63 -17.47 4.51
CA GLU A 329 -7.80 -16.71 5.43
C GLU A 329 -8.61 -15.60 6.12
N LEU A 330 -8.09 -15.07 7.22
CA LEU A 330 -8.77 -14.05 8.01
C LEU A 330 -8.52 -12.65 7.45
N VAL A 331 -9.38 -11.70 7.82
CA VAL A 331 -9.16 -10.27 7.51
C VAL A 331 -7.84 -9.76 8.11
N ALA A 332 -7.40 -10.29 9.26
CA ALA A 332 -6.09 -9.99 9.83
C ALA A 332 -4.92 -10.40 8.90
N ASP A 333 -5.04 -11.52 8.18
CA ASP A 333 -4.04 -11.94 7.19
C ASP A 333 -4.06 -11.05 5.95
N LEU A 334 -5.24 -10.59 5.53
CA LEU A 334 -5.36 -9.56 4.49
C LEU A 334 -4.68 -8.27 4.91
N LYS A 335 -4.88 -7.79 6.15
CA LYS A 335 -4.15 -6.62 6.68
C LYS A 335 -2.63 -6.86 6.64
N ALA A 336 -2.16 -8.06 6.98
CA ALA A 336 -0.73 -8.40 6.91
C ALA A 336 -0.18 -8.36 5.48
N ALA A 337 -0.90 -8.96 4.53
CA ALA A 337 -0.53 -8.96 3.12
C ALA A 337 -0.53 -7.53 2.53
N ILE A 338 -1.55 -6.72 2.86
CA ILE A 338 -1.62 -5.31 2.50
C ILE A 338 -0.44 -4.53 3.10
N LYS A 339 -0.13 -4.72 4.38
CA LYS A 339 1.04 -4.11 5.03
C LYS A 339 2.33 -4.40 4.27
N GLU A 340 2.56 -5.65 3.88
CA GLU A 340 3.76 -6.03 3.13
C GLU A 340 3.81 -5.38 1.74
N LYS A 341 2.67 -5.32 1.05
CA LYS A 341 2.55 -4.69 -0.28
C LYS A 341 2.76 -3.17 -0.21
N LEU A 342 2.23 -2.51 0.82
CA LEU A 342 2.35 -1.08 1.04
C LEU A 342 3.66 -0.67 1.71
N ILE A 343 4.38 -1.63 2.31
CA ILE A 343 5.52 -1.36 3.19
C ILE A 343 5.09 -0.43 4.34
N TYR A 344 3.96 -0.77 4.94
CA TYR A 344 3.40 0.00 6.02
C TYR A 344 4.30 -0.13 7.26
N PRO A 345 4.82 1.00 7.81
CA PRO A 345 5.86 0.96 8.85
C PRO A 345 5.31 0.58 10.23
N TYR A 346 4.00 0.51 10.41
CA TYR A 346 3.36 0.11 11.68
C TYR A 346 2.80 -1.31 11.59
N SER A 347 2.25 -1.84 12.69
CA SER A 347 1.68 -3.19 12.69
C SER A 347 0.41 -3.28 11.84
N ALA A 348 0.15 -4.46 11.28
CA ALA A 348 -0.92 -4.65 10.31
C ALA A 348 -2.31 -4.38 10.91
N HIS A 349 -2.53 -4.73 12.18
CA HIS A 349 -3.81 -4.51 12.89
C HIS A 349 -4.20 -3.03 13.01
N LYS A 350 -3.24 -2.11 12.78
CA LYS A 350 -3.52 -0.67 12.73
C LYS A 350 -4.17 -0.21 11.44
N LEU A 351 -4.07 -0.97 10.35
CA LEU A 351 -4.85 -0.71 9.15
C LEU A 351 -6.34 -0.92 9.46
N GLN A 352 -7.19 -0.09 8.87
CA GLN A 352 -8.63 -0.31 8.89
C GLN A 352 -9.07 -0.66 7.47
N LEU A 353 -9.82 -1.75 7.34
CA LEU A 353 -10.29 -2.24 6.05
C LEU A 353 -11.80 -2.11 6.00
N PHE A 354 -12.30 -1.59 4.89
CA PHE A 354 -13.73 -1.47 4.64
C PHE A 354 -14.04 -2.07 3.28
N LEU A 355 -15.18 -2.72 3.14
CA LEU A 355 -15.67 -3.10 1.82
C LEU A 355 -15.87 -1.82 0.99
N ALA A 356 -15.29 -1.80 -0.21
CA ALA A 356 -15.43 -0.70 -1.15
C ALA A 356 -16.81 -0.77 -1.87
N LYS A 357 -17.88 -0.88 -1.09
CA LYS A 357 -19.25 -1.07 -1.58
C LYS A 357 -20.12 0.09 -1.14
N LYS A 358 -20.89 0.68 -2.05
CA LYS A 358 -21.98 1.63 -1.73
C LYS A 358 -23.31 0.98 -2.09
N GLY A 359 -24.08 0.62 -1.07
CA GLY A 359 -25.25 -0.24 -1.26
C GLY A 359 -24.80 -1.61 -1.77
N ASP A 360 -25.25 -2.00 -2.97
CA ASP A 360 -24.91 -3.29 -3.57
C ASP A 360 -23.86 -3.24 -4.70
N GLU A 361 -23.27 -2.07 -4.96
CA GLU A 361 -22.29 -1.90 -6.03
C GLU A 361 -20.87 -1.68 -5.49
N TRP A 362 -19.90 -2.36 -6.11
CA TRP A 362 -18.47 -2.10 -5.88
C TRP A 362 -18.06 -0.77 -6.52
N LEU A 363 -17.18 -0.04 -5.84
CA LEU A 363 -16.59 1.14 -6.42
C LEU A 363 -15.66 0.75 -7.57
N ASP A 364 -15.57 1.60 -8.58
CA ASP A 364 -14.41 1.63 -9.47
C ASP A 364 -13.29 2.51 -8.86
N TRP A 365 -12.14 2.58 -9.53
CA TRP A 365 -11.00 3.37 -9.05
C TRP A 365 -11.32 4.85 -8.86
N ALA A 366 -12.14 5.44 -9.75
CA ALA A 366 -12.54 6.84 -9.64
C ALA A 366 -13.46 7.05 -8.42
N GLY A 367 -14.41 6.13 -8.22
CA GLY A 367 -15.27 6.08 -7.05
C GLY A 367 -14.47 5.98 -5.75
N ALA A 368 -13.53 5.03 -5.67
CA ALA A 368 -12.67 4.81 -4.52
C ALA A 368 -11.79 6.03 -4.20
N ALA A 369 -11.29 6.74 -5.21
CA ALA A 369 -10.46 7.92 -5.00
C ALA A 369 -11.23 9.18 -4.61
N SER A 370 -12.52 9.24 -4.94
CA SER A 370 -13.42 10.31 -4.47
C SER A 370 -13.81 10.16 -3.01
N VAL A 371 -13.49 9.01 -2.39
CA VAL A 371 -13.78 8.75 -0.99
C VAL A 371 -12.94 9.67 -0.11
N THR A 372 -13.62 10.40 0.76
CA THR A 372 -13.00 11.29 1.74
C THR A 372 -13.24 10.77 3.15
N LEU A 373 -12.27 11.02 4.02
CA LEU A 373 -12.45 10.89 5.47
C LEU A 373 -13.07 12.18 6.01
N ASP A 374 -13.80 12.09 7.11
CA ASP A 374 -14.27 13.26 7.85
C ASP A 374 -13.13 13.98 8.60
N GLU A 375 -13.48 15.04 9.33
CA GLU A 375 -12.54 15.85 10.11
C GLU A 375 -11.80 15.08 11.21
N HIS A 376 -12.31 13.90 11.59
CA HIS A 376 -11.69 13.00 12.56
C HIS A 376 -10.89 11.87 11.91
N GLY A 377 -10.80 11.84 10.58
CA GLY A 377 -10.14 10.77 9.84
C GLY A 377 -10.98 9.49 9.75
N THR A 378 -12.30 9.58 9.96
CA THR A 378 -13.21 8.44 9.90
C THR A 378 -13.82 8.33 8.51
N LEU A 379 -13.94 7.09 8.01
CA LEU A 379 -14.60 6.82 6.75
C LEU A 379 -16.12 6.92 6.91
N GLN A 380 -16.77 7.74 6.08
CA GLN A 380 -18.21 7.97 6.14
C GLN A 380 -18.93 7.40 4.90
N GLY A 381 -20.14 6.87 5.10
CA GLY A 381 -21.00 6.39 4.02
C GLY A 381 -20.63 5.00 3.46
N PHE A 382 -19.87 4.22 4.23
CA PHE A 382 -19.56 2.82 3.99
C PHE A 382 -20.03 1.98 5.19
N GLY A 383 -20.06 0.66 5.02
CA GLY A 383 -20.39 -0.26 6.12
C GLY A 383 -19.35 -0.26 7.25
N ASP A 384 -19.57 -1.13 8.24
CA ASP A 384 -18.64 -1.30 9.36
C ASP A 384 -17.25 -1.76 8.88
N GLU A 385 -16.22 -1.52 9.72
CA GLU A 385 -14.89 -2.07 9.50
C GLU A 385 -14.97 -3.60 9.39
N MET A 386 -14.25 -4.17 8.43
CA MET A 386 -14.16 -5.62 8.27
C MET A 386 -13.64 -6.26 9.57
N ASP A 387 -14.29 -7.33 10.02
CA ASP A 387 -13.93 -8.00 11.28
C ASP A 387 -12.67 -8.83 11.09
N ASP A 388 -11.60 -8.43 11.79
CA ASP A 388 -10.27 -9.07 11.76
C ASP A 388 -10.30 -10.59 12.00
N THR A 389 -11.33 -11.08 12.68
CA THR A 389 -11.48 -12.48 13.11
C THR A 389 -12.38 -13.33 12.21
N GLN A 390 -12.94 -12.73 11.16
CA GLN A 390 -13.78 -13.42 10.19
C GLN A 390 -12.98 -13.71 8.92
N CYS A 391 -13.36 -14.80 8.25
CA CYS A 391 -12.74 -15.17 6.99
C CYS A 391 -13.09 -14.17 5.87
N ILE A 392 -12.23 -14.09 4.86
CA ILE A 392 -12.49 -13.27 3.66
C ILE A 392 -13.78 -13.73 2.97
N ASN A 393 -14.02 -15.04 2.89
CA ASN A 393 -15.23 -15.61 2.29
C ASN A 393 -16.49 -15.55 3.18
N ASN A 394 -16.43 -14.91 4.35
CA ASN A 394 -17.59 -14.72 5.21
C ASN A 394 -18.69 -13.93 4.47
N ALA A 395 -19.96 -14.26 4.73
CA ALA A 395 -21.11 -13.61 4.10
C ALA A 395 -21.21 -12.10 4.41
N ASN A 396 -20.66 -11.65 5.54
CA ASN A 396 -20.56 -10.24 5.90
C ASN A 396 -19.48 -9.49 5.09
N HIS A 397 -18.57 -10.21 4.43
CA HIS A 397 -17.50 -9.68 3.62
C HIS A 397 -17.77 -9.90 2.13
N PHE A 398 -17.09 -10.87 1.51
CA PHE A 398 -17.21 -11.17 0.09
C PHE A 398 -18.20 -12.30 -0.18
N GLY A 399 -18.36 -13.23 0.77
CA GLY A 399 -19.13 -14.46 0.60
C GLY A 399 -18.35 -15.56 -0.14
N ALA A 400 -18.83 -16.80 0.00
CA ALA A 400 -18.13 -18.01 -0.48
C ALA A 400 -17.92 -18.10 -1.99
N ASN A 401 -18.72 -17.41 -2.79
CA ASN A 401 -18.69 -17.50 -4.26
C ASN A 401 -18.28 -16.18 -4.92
N PHE A 402 -17.58 -15.32 -4.17
CA PHE A 402 -17.13 -14.06 -4.70
C PHE A 402 -16.15 -14.24 -5.87
N GLN A 403 -16.37 -13.50 -6.95
CA GLN A 403 -15.45 -13.39 -8.05
C GLN A 403 -15.19 -11.92 -8.32
N PRO A 404 -13.93 -11.46 -8.24
CA PRO A 404 -13.60 -10.06 -8.47
C PRO A 404 -13.88 -9.68 -9.92
N GLY A 405 -14.71 -8.65 -10.13
CA GLY A 405 -14.91 -8.04 -11.44
C GLY A 405 -13.70 -7.23 -11.85
N LYS A 406 -13.51 -7.08 -13.17
CA LYS A 406 -12.40 -6.29 -13.72
C LYS A 406 -12.62 -4.79 -13.49
N GLY A 407 -11.62 -4.11 -12.93
CA GLY A 407 -11.68 -2.67 -12.67
C GLY A 407 -12.52 -2.27 -11.45
N GLU A 408 -12.93 -3.24 -10.64
CA GLU A 408 -13.57 -3.01 -9.35
C GLU A 408 -12.51 -2.85 -8.25
N VAL A 409 -12.79 -1.96 -7.31
CA VAL A 409 -12.08 -1.86 -6.04
C VAL A 409 -12.95 -2.57 -5.01
N HIS A 410 -12.33 -3.49 -4.26
CA HIS A 410 -13.03 -4.37 -3.31
C HIS A 410 -12.81 -3.97 -1.85
N VAL A 411 -11.66 -3.39 -1.56
CA VAL A 411 -11.27 -2.98 -0.19
C VAL A 411 -10.74 -1.56 -0.20
N LEU A 412 -11.29 -0.73 0.69
CA LEU A 412 -10.72 0.57 1.05
C LEU A 412 -9.80 0.37 2.25
N VAL A 413 -8.58 0.88 2.14
CA VAL A 413 -7.58 0.83 3.21
C VAL A 413 -7.45 2.22 3.83
N VAL A 414 -7.89 2.36 5.08
CA VAL A 414 -7.75 3.60 5.84
C VAL A 414 -6.55 3.49 6.76
N PHE A 415 -5.63 4.44 6.64
CA PHE A 415 -4.50 4.56 7.55
C PHE A 415 -4.93 5.35 8.77
N PRO A 416 -4.56 4.91 9.99
CA PRO A 416 -4.85 5.68 11.19
C PRO A 416 -4.14 7.02 11.11
N ALA A 417 -4.83 8.08 11.54
CA ALA A 417 -4.22 9.40 11.63
C ALA A 417 -2.96 9.32 12.50
N CYS A 418 -1.79 9.60 11.91
CA CYS A 418 -0.58 9.81 12.70
C CYS A 418 -0.86 11.03 13.59
N ARG A 419 -1.08 10.80 14.89
CA ARG A 419 -0.89 11.86 15.88
C ARG A 419 0.57 12.30 15.74
N GLN A 420 0.78 13.50 15.21
CA GLN A 420 2.09 14.16 15.16
C GLN A 420 2.63 14.38 16.56
#